data_AF-A0A093VAI2-F1
#
_entry.id   AF-A0A093VAI2-F1
#
_cell.length_a   1.000
_cell.length_b   1.000
_cell.length_c   1.000
_cell.angle_alpha   90.00
_cell.angle_beta   90.00
_cell.angle_gamma   90.00
#
_symmetry.space_group_name_H-M   'P 1'
#
loop_
_entity.id
_entity.type
_entity.pdbx_description
1 polymer ?
#
loop_
_entity_poly.entity_id
_entity_poly.type
_entity_poly.pdbx_seq_one_letter_code
_entity_poly.pdbx_strand_id
1 'polypeptide(L)'
;MSESSRPKTPFISGGHMLETSTPTPPPTNLHSTSPHPETKPGPGPVGVVAQTEEITTAVVAVAVVVESRMMEVDLAEGESAGLFQRPQTLKRIYSRTFSIILLNRLLGKEISGSALLPITRGSFTSQGTASSYNSAQDKKMSTKLETPNTDIEWAAFISTIKDDLPETHTVYHTPLPHAVAHTIDHTQLALSATSSDIDNLCAEAREYKFATVCVRLPHVPRAVHNLADIKNEVGVACVVGFHEGTYPTAEKVAEATKAVAEGATELDMVLNYPLLKQGRYTEVYNDILAVRHAAPAPKTKLKVILETSQLSRDEIIAGSAISDMAGADYVKTSTGFNGAGASIENVRLMKEVVDMLANGCKVKASGGVRSAEDAVEMLKAGADRIGASAGVKIVRELTGNALRPNVSTPIAGDY
;
A
#
# COMPACT_ATOMS: atom_id res chain seq x y z
N MET A 1 -71.64 -13.31 -5.42
CA MET A 1 -72.95 -13.51 -4.78
C MET A 1 -72.66 -13.82 -3.32
N SER A 2 -72.98 -13.04 -2.29
CA SER A 2 -73.89 -11.90 -2.01
C SER A 2 -73.28 -11.10 -0.83
N GLU A 3 -72.99 -9.80 -0.97
CA GLU A 3 -73.74 -8.65 -0.43
C GLU A 3 -74.17 -8.67 1.05
N SER A 4 -73.57 -7.79 1.88
CA SER A 4 -74.26 -6.69 2.61
C SER A 4 -73.20 -5.80 3.30
N SER A 5 -73.04 -4.51 2.99
CA SER A 5 -73.81 -3.31 3.39
C SER A 5 -73.27 -2.58 4.65
N ARG A 6 -72.34 -1.65 4.38
CA ARG A 6 -71.99 -0.33 4.98
C ARG A 6 -72.96 0.31 6.01
N PRO A 7 -72.51 1.29 6.86
CA PRO A 7 -72.20 2.65 6.38
C PRO A 7 -70.99 3.40 7.02
N LYS A 8 -70.69 4.54 6.38
CA LYS A 8 -69.56 5.47 6.55
C LYS A 8 -69.98 6.76 7.29
N THR A 9 -69.03 7.30 8.10
CA THR A 9 -68.63 8.74 8.28
C THR A 9 -69.65 9.77 8.80
N PRO A 10 -69.25 11.05 9.09
CA PRO A 10 -68.09 11.62 9.83
C PRO A 10 -68.56 12.76 10.81
N PHE A 11 -67.65 13.51 11.47
CA PHE A 11 -67.71 14.99 11.72
C PHE A 11 -66.48 15.43 12.57
N ILE A 12 -65.62 16.39 12.13
CA ILE A 12 -65.60 17.87 12.37
C ILE A 12 -65.19 18.24 13.82
N SER A 13 -64.44 19.29 14.18
CA SER A 13 -63.48 20.25 13.60
C SER A 13 -63.04 21.18 14.76
N GLY A 14 -61.90 21.88 14.61
CA GLY A 14 -61.58 23.16 15.30
C GLY A 14 -61.19 23.07 16.78
N GLY A 15 -60.26 23.86 17.31
CA GLY A 15 -59.44 24.94 16.79
C GLY A 15 -58.60 25.55 17.92
N HIS A 16 -57.44 26.12 17.55
CA HIS A 16 -56.80 27.34 18.09
C HIS A 16 -56.71 27.61 19.62
N MET A 17 -55.47 27.66 20.15
CA MET A 17 -54.65 28.89 20.42
C MET A 17 -53.67 28.78 21.62
N LEU A 18 -52.49 29.38 21.43
CA LEU A 18 -51.61 30.09 22.38
C LEU A 18 -50.87 29.27 23.47
N GLU A 19 -49.55 29.10 23.32
CA GLU A 19 -48.46 29.95 23.86
C GLU A 19 -48.02 29.57 25.28
N THR A 20 -46.77 29.15 25.44
CA THR A 20 -45.82 29.70 26.43
C THR A 20 -44.41 29.18 26.13
N SER A 21 -43.58 30.09 25.66
CA SER A 21 -42.14 29.99 25.51
C SER A 21 -41.46 30.16 26.88
N THR A 22 -40.46 29.33 27.17
CA THR A 22 -39.57 29.48 28.32
C THR A 22 -38.26 30.15 27.89
N PRO A 23 -37.74 31.16 28.62
CA PRO A 23 -36.55 31.89 28.21
C PRO A 23 -35.26 31.27 28.75
N THR A 24 -34.29 31.09 27.86
CA THR A 24 -32.87 30.83 28.14
C THR A 24 -32.14 32.13 28.55
N PRO A 25 -31.16 32.09 29.47
CA PRO A 25 -30.42 33.29 29.90
C PRO A 25 -29.29 33.66 28.91
N PRO A 26 -28.88 34.94 28.83
CA PRO A 26 -27.93 35.44 27.84
C PRO A 26 -26.46 35.27 28.29
N PRO A 27 -25.49 35.34 27.35
CA PRO A 27 -24.07 35.36 27.68
C PRO A 27 -23.62 36.76 28.11
N THR A 28 -22.84 36.83 29.19
CA THR A 28 -22.20 38.03 29.70
C THR A 28 -20.97 38.40 28.87
N ASN A 29 -21.04 39.52 28.17
CA ASN A 29 -19.89 40.26 27.65
C ASN A 29 -19.33 41.16 28.77
N LEU A 30 -18.05 40.99 29.11
CA LEU A 30 -17.29 41.96 29.89
C LEU A 30 -16.21 42.57 29.00
N HIS A 31 -16.46 43.79 28.54
CA HIS A 31 -15.41 44.74 28.21
C HIS A 31 -14.77 45.23 29.51
N SER A 32 -13.45 45.10 29.63
CA SER A 32 -12.66 45.93 30.54
C SER A 32 -11.51 46.56 29.74
N THR A 33 -11.38 47.87 29.91
CA THR A 33 -10.46 48.76 29.24
C THR A 33 -9.24 49.04 30.11
N SER A 34 -8.05 48.86 29.50
CA SER A 34 -6.79 49.62 29.68
C SER A 34 -5.97 49.42 30.99
N PRO A 35 -4.64 49.73 31.03
CA PRO A 35 -3.77 50.31 29.99
C PRO A 35 -2.44 49.56 29.70
N HIS A 36 -1.82 49.92 28.57
CA HIS A 36 -0.42 49.66 28.21
C HIS A 36 0.58 50.16 29.27
N PRO A 37 1.74 49.48 29.38
CA PRO A 37 3.00 50.14 29.65
C PRO A 37 3.96 50.07 28.45
N GLU A 38 4.68 51.17 28.30
CA GLU A 38 5.58 51.55 27.21
C GLU A 38 6.76 50.61 26.99
N THR A 39 7.16 50.54 25.73
CA THR A 39 8.34 49.88 25.20
C THR A 39 9.62 50.63 25.58
N LYS A 40 10.60 49.92 26.17
CA LYS A 40 12.01 50.35 26.18
C LYS A 40 12.76 49.68 25.02
N PRO A 41 13.65 50.39 24.30
CA PRO A 41 14.37 49.83 23.17
C PRO A 41 15.50 48.90 23.65
N GLY A 42 15.46 47.63 23.22
CA GLY A 42 16.56 46.67 23.35
C GLY A 42 17.60 46.86 22.23
N PRO A 43 18.86 46.44 22.45
CA PRO A 43 19.97 46.70 21.54
C PRO A 43 19.86 45.85 20.27
N GLY A 44 20.29 46.43 19.14
CA GLY A 44 20.21 45.83 17.80
C GLY A 44 21.00 44.54 17.62
N PRO A 45 20.75 43.79 16.53
CA PRO A 45 21.36 42.48 16.31
C PRO A 45 22.84 42.62 15.93
N VAL A 46 23.69 42.03 16.78
CA VAL A 46 25.08 41.68 16.48
C VAL A 46 25.09 40.38 15.66
N GLY A 47 26.04 40.28 14.73
CA GLY A 47 25.99 39.41 13.55
C GLY A 47 25.91 37.90 13.79
N VAL A 48 25.06 37.26 12.98
CA VAL A 48 25.02 35.81 12.76
C VAL A 48 25.95 35.49 11.59
N VAL A 49 27.26 35.50 11.82
CA VAL A 49 28.28 34.98 10.88
C VAL A 49 29.41 34.36 11.72
N ALA A 50 29.11 33.31 12.48
CA ALA A 50 30.13 32.52 13.18
C ALA A 50 29.70 31.10 13.60
N GLN A 51 28.50 30.62 13.22
CA GLN A 51 28.00 29.30 13.65
C GLN A 51 27.90 28.24 12.52
N THR A 52 28.27 28.58 11.28
CA THR A 52 28.19 27.65 10.14
C THR A 52 29.47 26.86 9.89
N GLU A 53 30.64 27.33 10.35
CA GLU A 53 31.91 26.61 10.14
C GLU A 53 32.11 25.46 11.15
N GLU A 54 31.73 25.61 12.42
CA GLU A 54 31.87 24.55 13.43
C GLU A 54 30.97 23.33 13.17
N ILE A 55 29.77 23.53 12.60
CA ILE A 55 28.84 22.43 12.28
C ILE A 55 29.37 21.60 11.11
N THR A 56 30.07 22.22 10.15
CA THR A 56 30.59 21.53 8.96
C THR A 56 31.77 20.62 9.32
N THR A 57 32.65 21.07 10.23
CA THR A 57 33.76 20.23 10.71
C THR A 57 33.29 19.05 11.57
N ALA A 58 32.23 19.23 12.36
CA ALA A 58 31.65 18.15 13.17
C ALA A 58 31.00 17.03 12.32
N VAL A 59 30.32 17.38 11.22
CA VAL A 59 29.68 16.39 10.33
C VAL A 59 30.72 15.58 9.55
N VAL A 60 31.82 16.20 9.11
CA VAL A 60 32.92 15.51 8.43
C VAL A 60 33.67 14.57 9.39
N ALA A 61 33.87 14.97 10.65
CA ALA A 61 34.49 14.12 11.66
C ALA A 61 33.64 12.88 12.00
N VAL A 62 32.31 13.02 12.07
CA VAL A 62 31.40 11.87 12.29
C VAL A 62 31.39 10.91 11.11
N ALA A 63 31.43 11.41 9.87
CA ALA A 63 31.49 10.56 8.67
C ALA A 63 32.78 9.71 8.62
N VAL A 64 33.93 10.29 8.96
CA VAL A 64 35.23 9.58 8.97
C VAL A 64 35.30 8.52 10.10
N VAL A 65 34.67 8.77 11.25
CA VAL A 65 34.63 7.81 12.36
C VAL A 65 33.68 6.62 12.06
N VAL A 66 32.58 6.85 11.34
CA VAL A 66 31.67 5.78 10.90
C VAL A 66 32.34 4.87 9.86
N GLU A 67 33.08 5.45 8.92
CA GLU A 67 33.79 4.68 7.87
C GLU A 67 34.93 3.83 8.46
N SER A 68 35.62 4.35 9.49
CA SER A 68 36.67 3.61 10.20
C SER A 68 36.12 2.43 11.02
N ARG A 69 34.91 2.55 11.59
CA ARG A 69 34.25 1.47 12.34
C ARG A 69 33.63 0.39 11.44
N MET A 70 33.21 0.71 10.22
CA MET A 70 32.73 -0.31 9.28
C MET A 70 33.85 -1.21 8.75
N MET A 71 35.10 -0.71 8.67
CA MET A 71 36.25 -1.54 8.28
C MET A 71 36.72 -2.52 9.38
N GLU A 72 36.48 -2.24 10.67
CA GLU A 72 36.85 -3.16 11.76
C GLU A 72 35.86 -4.30 11.96
N VAL A 73 34.58 -4.12 11.57
CA VAL A 73 33.55 -5.16 11.70
C VAL A 73 33.67 -6.23 10.59
N ASP A 74 34.12 -5.85 9.40
CA ASP A 74 34.30 -6.78 8.26
C ASP A 74 35.55 -7.70 8.37
N LEU A 75 36.42 -7.50 9.37
CA LEU A 75 37.59 -8.35 9.62
C LEU A 75 37.35 -9.43 10.70
N ALA A 76 36.20 -9.43 11.39
CA ALA A 76 35.89 -10.36 12.47
C ALA A 76 35.03 -11.58 12.06
N GLU A 77 34.41 -11.58 10.87
CA GLU A 77 33.52 -12.67 10.41
C GLU A 77 34.13 -13.55 9.31
N GLY A 78 35.45 -13.80 9.38
CA GLY A 78 36.23 -14.39 8.29
C GLY A 78 36.99 -15.67 8.58
N GLU A 79 36.52 -16.58 9.45
CA GLU A 79 37.12 -17.92 9.59
C GLU A 79 36.07 -19.02 9.81
N SER A 80 35.45 -19.52 8.73
CA SER A 80 35.22 -20.97 8.53
C SER A 80 34.59 -21.26 7.15
N ALA A 81 35.32 -22.04 6.33
CA ALA A 81 34.91 -22.75 5.10
C ALA A 81 34.51 -21.88 3.88
N GLY A 82 35.00 -22.04 2.65
CA GLY A 82 35.81 -23.07 2.00
C GLY A 82 35.44 -23.09 0.51
N LEU A 83 36.41 -22.76 -0.37
CA LEU A 83 36.46 -22.97 -1.84
C LEU A 83 35.37 -22.35 -2.75
N PHE A 84 35.71 -21.26 -3.45
CA PHE A 84 35.84 -21.20 -4.93
C PHE A 84 36.44 -19.84 -5.36
N GLN A 85 37.48 -19.86 -6.23
CA GLN A 85 38.27 -18.68 -6.63
C GLN A 85 37.84 -18.07 -7.98
N ARG A 86 37.91 -16.72 -8.03
CA ARG A 86 38.12 -15.74 -9.15
C ARG A 86 36.92 -14.85 -9.56
N PRO A 87 37.14 -13.59 -10.03
CA PRO A 87 38.15 -12.60 -9.63
C PRO A 87 37.58 -11.20 -9.27
N GLN A 88 38.16 -10.58 -8.24
CA GLN A 88 37.83 -9.26 -7.68
C GLN A 88 38.48 -8.10 -8.48
N THR A 89 37.87 -7.66 -9.59
CA THR A 89 38.40 -6.50 -10.33
C THR A 89 37.35 -5.45 -10.73
N LEU A 90 36.09 -5.55 -10.27
CA LEU A 90 35.05 -4.57 -10.57
C LEU A 90 34.70 -3.62 -9.40
N LYS A 91 35.14 -3.91 -8.16
CA LYS A 91 34.82 -3.10 -6.97
C LYS A 91 35.72 -1.87 -6.73
N ARG A 92 36.83 -1.72 -7.46
CA ARG A 92 37.77 -0.59 -7.25
C ARG A 92 37.51 0.66 -8.10
N ILE A 93 36.68 0.58 -9.14
CA ILE A 93 36.40 1.71 -10.04
C ILE A 93 35.12 2.46 -9.65
N TYR A 94 34.13 1.79 -9.08
CA TYR A 94 32.87 2.43 -8.67
C TYR A 94 33.00 3.32 -7.42
N SER A 95 33.96 3.03 -6.52
CA SER A 95 34.15 3.80 -5.28
C SER A 95 34.77 5.18 -5.52
N ARG A 96 35.67 5.35 -6.52
CA ARG A 96 36.34 6.64 -6.74
C ARG A 96 35.51 7.66 -7.50
N THR A 97 34.65 7.23 -8.42
CA THR A 97 33.82 8.14 -9.23
C THR A 97 32.67 8.72 -8.40
N PHE A 98 32.12 7.95 -7.46
CA PHE A 98 30.98 8.38 -6.64
C PHE A 98 31.39 9.43 -5.59
N SER A 99 32.59 9.30 -4.99
CA SER A 99 33.11 10.28 -4.04
C SER A 99 33.41 11.64 -4.68
N ILE A 100 33.86 11.67 -5.94
CA ILE A 100 34.15 12.93 -6.65
C ILE A 100 32.85 13.66 -7.04
N ILE A 101 31.80 12.92 -7.44
CA ILE A 101 30.51 13.50 -7.79
C ILE A 101 29.82 14.07 -6.55
N LEU A 102 29.86 13.37 -5.41
CA LEU A 102 29.26 13.84 -4.17
C LEU A 102 29.99 15.08 -3.60
N LEU A 103 31.32 15.12 -3.70
CA LEU A 103 32.12 16.26 -3.26
C LEU A 103 31.90 17.50 -4.15
N ASN A 104 31.79 17.33 -5.47
CA ASN A 104 31.50 18.45 -6.39
C ASN A 104 30.08 18.98 -6.25
N ARG A 105 29.11 18.14 -5.86
CA ARG A 105 27.72 18.56 -5.60
C ARG A 105 27.55 19.30 -4.28
N LEU A 106 28.38 18.99 -3.27
CA LEU A 106 28.43 19.73 -2.00
C LEU A 106 29.20 21.05 -2.10
N LEU A 107 30.07 21.22 -3.10
CA LEU A 107 30.90 22.42 -3.30
C LEU A 107 30.40 23.38 -4.40
N GLY A 108 29.23 23.12 -5.01
CA GLY A 108 28.54 24.08 -5.88
C GLY A 108 29.32 24.55 -7.12
N LYS A 109 30.15 23.70 -7.73
CA LYS A 109 30.88 24.04 -8.97
C LYS A 109 30.41 23.21 -10.17
N GLU A 110 29.81 23.86 -11.16
CA GLU A 110 29.63 23.32 -12.50
C GLU A 110 30.98 23.22 -13.22
N ILE A 111 31.27 22.09 -13.88
CA ILE A 111 32.42 21.95 -14.77
C ILE A 111 31.92 21.80 -16.20
N SER A 112 32.19 22.84 -17.02
CA SER A 112 32.08 22.82 -18.47
C SER A 112 33.19 21.94 -19.07
N GLY A 113 32.84 21.19 -20.11
CA GLY A 113 33.72 20.20 -20.72
C GLY A 113 34.86 20.81 -21.53
N SER A 114 36.07 20.29 -21.34
CA SER A 114 37.08 20.00 -22.39
C SER A 114 38.43 19.68 -21.75
N ALA A 115 38.80 18.39 -21.73
CA ALA A 115 40.19 17.90 -21.79
C ALA A 115 40.23 16.39 -21.48
N LEU A 116 40.11 15.55 -22.50
CA LEU A 116 40.61 14.18 -22.46
C LEU A 116 41.43 13.96 -23.73
N LEU A 117 42.75 13.84 -23.54
CA LEU A 117 43.72 13.39 -24.55
C LEU A 117 44.12 11.93 -24.26
N PRO A 118 44.65 11.19 -25.26
CA PRO A 118 44.24 9.82 -25.55
C PRO A 118 45.20 8.77 -24.97
N ILE A 119 44.66 7.58 -24.67
CA ILE A 119 45.47 6.37 -24.48
C ILE A 119 45.51 5.62 -25.80
N THR A 120 46.74 5.36 -26.25
CA THR A 120 47.15 4.79 -27.53
C THR A 120 46.70 3.34 -27.75
N ARG A 121 46.40 3.05 -29.02
CA ARG A 121 46.09 1.74 -29.61
C ARG A 121 47.21 0.71 -29.41
N GLY A 122 46.85 -0.47 -28.92
CA GLY A 122 47.53 -1.73 -29.20
C GLY A 122 46.71 -2.51 -30.23
N SER A 123 47.31 -2.76 -31.38
CA SER A 123 46.75 -3.51 -32.51
C SER A 123 46.66 -5.00 -32.23
N PHE A 124 45.49 -5.59 -32.37
CA PHE A 124 45.33 -7.00 -32.70
C PHE A 124 44.28 -7.14 -33.80
N THR A 125 44.72 -7.61 -34.95
CA THR A 125 43.91 -7.87 -36.14
C THR A 125 43.30 -9.26 -36.06
N SER A 126 41.98 -9.37 -36.15
CA SER A 126 41.33 -10.54 -36.74
C SER A 126 40.11 -10.08 -37.53
N GLN A 127 40.19 -10.27 -38.85
CA GLN A 127 39.08 -10.13 -39.77
C GLN A 127 37.95 -11.09 -39.37
N GLY A 128 36.75 -10.56 -39.23
CA GLY A 128 35.51 -11.30 -39.04
C GLY A 128 34.37 -10.44 -39.55
N THR A 129 33.76 -10.88 -40.63
CA THR A 129 32.74 -10.21 -41.44
C THR A 129 31.60 -9.60 -40.61
N ALA A 130 31.38 -8.30 -40.80
CA ALA A 130 30.18 -7.61 -40.31
C ALA A 130 28.94 -8.11 -41.08
N SER A 131 28.08 -8.84 -40.40
CA SER A 131 26.67 -8.98 -40.77
C SER A 131 25.89 -7.98 -39.92
N SER A 132 25.28 -7.01 -40.59
CA SER A 132 24.40 -5.99 -40.00
C SER A 132 23.15 -6.65 -39.43
N TYR A 133 23.13 -6.91 -38.13
CA TYR A 133 21.89 -7.16 -37.39
C TYR A 133 21.33 -5.82 -36.91
N ASN A 134 20.11 -5.53 -37.34
CA ASN A 134 19.32 -4.35 -37.00
C ASN A 134 19.32 -4.08 -35.48
N SER A 135 19.93 -2.98 -35.06
CA SER A 135 19.91 -2.46 -33.69
C SER A 135 18.60 -1.70 -33.37
N ALA A 136 17.45 -2.26 -33.76
CA ALA A 136 16.14 -1.68 -33.48
C ALA A 136 15.42 -2.36 -32.29
N GLN A 137 16.00 -3.43 -31.72
CA GLN A 137 15.38 -4.17 -30.60
C GLN A 137 16.01 -3.97 -29.22
N ASP A 138 17.16 -3.29 -29.11
CA ASP A 138 17.84 -3.07 -27.81
C ASP A 138 17.63 -1.66 -27.21
N LYS A 139 16.52 -1.01 -27.57
CA LYS A 139 16.07 0.26 -26.96
C LYS A 139 14.78 0.09 -26.15
N LYS A 140 14.61 -1.04 -25.46
CA LYS A 140 13.69 -1.13 -24.30
C LYS A 140 14.51 -1.02 -23.01
N MET A 141 15.32 0.03 -22.94
CA MET A 141 15.95 0.46 -21.70
C MET A 141 14.82 0.96 -20.81
N SER A 142 14.65 0.33 -19.64
CA SER A 142 13.69 0.68 -18.58
C SER A 142 13.63 2.20 -18.37
N THR A 143 12.71 2.87 -19.07
CA THR A 143 12.27 4.21 -18.74
C THR A 143 11.33 4.02 -17.56
N LYS A 144 11.84 4.27 -16.35
CA LYS A 144 11.01 4.42 -15.17
C LYS A 144 9.89 5.40 -15.54
N LEU A 145 8.64 4.97 -15.50
CA LEU A 145 7.50 5.85 -15.77
C LEU A 145 7.63 7.08 -14.86
N GLU A 146 7.65 8.27 -15.45
CA GLU A 146 7.66 9.50 -14.68
C GLU A 146 6.30 9.67 -14.01
N THR A 147 6.30 10.04 -12.73
CA THR A 147 5.07 10.30 -11.98
C THR A 147 4.41 11.58 -12.52
N PRO A 148 3.14 11.54 -12.94
CA PRO A 148 2.40 12.75 -13.32
C PRO A 148 2.29 13.75 -12.16
N ASN A 149 2.40 15.05 -12.45
CA ASN A 149 2.42 16.13 -11.45
C ASN A 149 1.12 16.92 -11.37
N THR A 150 0.24 16.80 -12.38
CA THR A 150 -1.04 17.50 -12.43
C THR A 150 -2.19 16.53 -12.75
N ASP A 151 -3.42 16.92 -12.42
CA ASP A 151 -4.61 16.09 -12.70
C ASP A 151 -4.82 15.86 -14.21
N ILE A 152 -4.38 16.80 -15.05
CA ILE A 152 -4.43 16.66 -16.52
C ILE A 152 -3.44 15.60 -16.99
N GLU A 153 -2.21 15.62 -16.47
CA GLU A 153 -1.19 14.62 -16.80
C GLU A 153 -1.62 13.24 -16.29
N TRP A 154 -2.20 13.17 -15.09
CA TRP A 154 -2.79 11.94 -14.56
C TRP A 154 -3.92 11.41 -15.45
N ALA A 155 -4.84 12.27 -15.88
CA ALA A 155 -5.92 11.88 -16.78
C ALA A 155 -5.40 11.32 -18.10
N ALA A 156 -4.39 11.97 -18.70
CA ALA A 156 -3.74 11.48 -19.92
C ALA A 156 -3.04 10.14 -19.69
N PHE A 157 -2.30 10.00 -18.60
CA PHE A 157 -1.63 8.76 -18.21
C PHE A 157 -2.62 7.60 -18.03
N ILE A 158 -3.71 7.83 -17.30
CA ILE A 158 -4.78 6.86 -17.08
C ILE A 158 -5.44 6.49 -18.41
N SER A 159 -5.65 7.46 -19.32
CA SER A 159 -6.17 7.18 -20.66
C SER A 159 -5.27 6.23 -21.44
N THR A 160 -3.95 6.43 -21.41
CA THR A 160 -3.01 5.50 -22.06
C THR A 160 -3.12 4.08 -21.52
N ILE A 161 -3.20 3.92 -20.19
CA ILE A 161 -3.41 2.59 -19.58
C ILE A 161 -4.71 1.96 -20.10
N LYS A 162 -5.81 2.73 -20.15
CA LYS A 162 -7.10 2.24 -20.62
C LYS A 162 -7.03 1.73 -22.06
N ASP A 163 -6.36 2.48 -22.93
CA ASP A 163 -6.25 2.16 -24.36
C ASP A 163 -5.34 0.93 -24.58
N ASP A 164 -4.38 0.70 -23.70
CA ASP A 164 -3.40 -0.39 -23.77
C ASP A 164 -3.82 -1.66 -23.00
N LEU A 165 -4.99 -1.68 -22.36
CA LEU A 165 -5.48 -2.86 -21.65
C LEU A 165 -5.68 -4.05 -22.60
N PRO A 166 -5.33 -5.27 -22.18
CA PRO A 166 -5.43 -6.43 -23.05
C PRO A 166 -6.90 -6.78 -23.36
N GLU A 167 -7.16 -7.21 -24.59
CA GLU A 167 -8.49 -7.70 -25.00
C GLU A 167 -8.83 -9.08 -24.41
N THR A 168 -7.80 -9.82 -23.95
CA THR A 168 -7.96 -11.17 -23.39
C THR A 168 -7.36 -11.25 -22.00
N HIS A 169 -8.07 -11.94 -21.11
CA HIS A 169 -7.68 -12.06 -19.70
C HIS A 169 -6.74 -13.24 -19.48
N THR A 170 -5.67 -13.01 -18.75
CA THR A 170 -4.82 -14.10 -18.24
C THR A 170 -5.56 -14.83 -17.12
N VAL A 171 -5.64 -16.15 -17.21
CA VAL A 171 -6.11 -17.00 -16.12
C VAL A 171 -4.91 -17.52 -15.36
N TYR A 172 -4.85 -17.19 -14.07
CA TYR A 172 -3.73 -17.56 -13.20
C TYR A 172 -3.91 -18.96 -12.62
N HIS A 173 -2.79 -19.63 -12.36
CA HIS A 173 -2.81 -20.95 -11.74
C HIS A 173 -3.18 -20.83 -10.27
N THR A 174 -4.10 -21.67 -9.81
CA THR A 174 -4.44 -21.75 -8.39
C THR A 174 -3.29 -22.41 -7.62
N PRO A 175 -2.90 -21.87 -6.44
CA PRO A 175 -1.99 -22.57 -5.54
C PRO A 175 -2.53 -23.95 -5.15
N LEU A 176 -1.62 -24.83 -4.73
CA LEU A 176 -2.03 -26.10 -4.10
C LEU A 176 -2.95 -25.81 -2.89
N PRO A 177 -3.91 -26.69 -2.55
CA PRO A 177 -4.88 -26.44 -1.48
C PRO A 177 -4.25 -25.97 -0.15
N HIS A 178 -3.11 -26.54 0.22
CA HIS A 178 -2.38 -26.15 1.44
C HIS A 178 -1.75 -24.76 1.35
N ALA A 179 -1.40 -24.29 0.14
CA ALA A 179 -0.81 -22.99 -0.09
C ALA A 179 -1.84 -21.85 -0.10
N VAL A 180 -3.13 -22.15 -0.27
CA VAL A 180 -4.21 -21.15 -0.18
C VAL A 180 -4.30 -20.55 1.23
N ALA A 181 -4.02 -21.31 2.29
CA ALA A 181 -4.01 -20.77 3.65
C ALA A 181 -3.01 -19.61 3.78
N HIS A 182 -1.83 -19.73 3.16
CA HIS A 182 -0.79 -18.70 3.16
C HIS A 182 -1.14 -17.46 2.32
N THR A 183 -2.30 -17.42 1.65
CA THR A 183 -2.82 -16.23 0.98
C THR A 183 -3.97 -15.59 1.75
N ILE A 184 -4.35 -16.09 2.93
CA ILE A 184 -5.49 -15.55 3.68
C ILE A 184 -5.00 -14.53 4.72
N ASP A 185 -5.58 -13.33 4.67
CA ASP A 185 -5.58 -12.37 5.77
C ASP A 185 -6.85 -12.62 6.61
N HIS A 186 -6.70 -13.28 7.74
CA HIS A 186 -7.81 -13.69 8.59
C HIS A 186 -8.32 -12.50 9.40
N THR A 187 -9.56 -12.10 9.15
CA THR A 187 -10.01 -10.73 9.44
C THR A 187 -11.11 -10.64 10.50
N GLN A 188 -10.93 -9.76 11.48
CA GLN A 188 -11.96 -9.33 12.43
C GLN A 188 -11.94 -7.81 12.59
N LEU A 189 -12.98 -7.14 12.09
CA LEU A 189 -13.10 -5.67 12.07
C LEU A 189 -14.44 -5.16 12.62
N ALA A 190 -15.28 -6.04 13.17
CA ALA A 190 -16.54 -5.64 13.79
C ALA A 190 -16.26 -4.68 14.95
N LEU A 191 -17.07 -3.63 15.07
CA LEU A 191 -16.95 -2.67 16.18
C LEU A 191 -17.23 -3.31 17.54
N SER A 192 -17.97 -4.42 17.56
CA SER A 192 -18.28 -5.20 18.76
C SER A 192 -17.22 -6.25 19.10
N ALA A 193 -16.13 -6.36 18.33
CA ALA A 193 -15.10 -7.38 18.57
C ALA A 193 -14.48 -7.21 19.96
N THR A 194 -14.48 -8.30 20.72
CA THR A 194 -13.92 -8.35 22.06
C THR A 194 -12.46 -8.77 22.03
N SER A 195 -11.78 -8.59 23.16
CA SER A 195 -10.43 -9.14 23.35
C SER A 195 -10.34 -10.65 23.12
N SER A 196 -11.37 -11.41 23.52
CA SER A 196 -11.45 -12.86 23.30
C SER A 196 -11.55 -13.21 21.82
N ASP A 197 -12.30 -12.41 21.04
CA ASP A 197 -12.40 -12.61 19.59
C ASP A 197 -11.05 -12.44 18.89
N ILE A 198 -10.23 -11.48 19.36
CA ILE A 198 -8.88 -11.26 18.84
C ILE A 198 -7.94 -12.41 19.23
N ASP A 199 -8.08 -12.96 20.43
CA ASP A 199 -7.29 -14.13 20.86
C ASP A 199 -7.60 -15.35 19.99
N ASN A 200 -8.89 -15.62 19.78
CA ASN A 200 -9.35 -16.72 18.92
C ASN A 200 -8.86 -16.52 17.47
N LEU A 201 -8.96 -15.30 16.93
CA LEU A 201 -8.46 -14.97 15.59
C LEU A 201 -6.96 -15.30 15.45
N CYS A 202 -6.14 -14.97 16.47
CA CYS A 202 -4.71 -15.26 16.46
C CYS A 202 -4.43 -16.75 16.61
N ALA A 203 -5.18 -17.46 17.45
CA ALA A 203 -5.06 -18.92 17.61
C ALA A 203 -5.38 -19.66 16.30
N GLU A 204 -6.45 -19.26 15.61
CA GLU A 204 -6.80 -19.81 14.29
C GLU A 204 -5.72 -19.49 13.25
N ALA A 205 -5.22 -18.25 13.20
CA ALA A 205 -4.17 -17.89 12.25
C ALA A 205 -2.87 -18.70 12.44
N ARG A 206 -2.53 -19.02 13.70
CA ARG A 206 -1.43 -19.93 14.03
C ARG A 206 -1.71 -21.35 13.57
N GLU A 207 -2.88 -21.91 13.91
CA GLU A 207 -3.24 -23.30 13.56
C GLU A 207 -3.22 -23.53 12.04
N TYR A 208 -3.82 -22.61 11.29
CA TYR A 208 -3.98 -22.72 9.84
C TYR A 208 -2.85 -22.06 9.04
N LYS A 209 -1.88 -21.42 9.71
CA LYS A 209 -0.73 -20.73 9.08
C LYS A 209 -1.16 -19.68 8.05
N PHE A 210 -2.12 -18.83 8.44
CA PHE A 210 -2.58 -17.72 7.60
C PHE A 210 -1.47 -16.68 7.38
N ALA A 211 -1.61 -15.86 6.34
CA ALA A 211 -0.61 -14.84 6.00
C ALA A 211 -0.52 -13.77 7.10
N THR A 212 -1.69 -13.26 7.50
CA THR A 212 -1.81 -12.27 8.57
C THR A 212 -3.12 -12.44 9.33
N VAL A 213 -3.19 -11.87 10.54
CA VAL A 213 -4.45 -11.41 11.11
C VAL A 213 -4.69 -9.96 10.72
N CYS A 214 -5.93 -9.57 10.42
CA CYS A 214 -6.30 -8.20 10.07
C CYS A 214 -7.28 -7.62 11.10
N VAL A 215 -6.86 -6.57 11.79
CA VAL A 215 -7.56 -5.98 12.95
C VAL A 215 -7.60 -4.46 12.88
N ARG A 216 -8.43 -3.84 13.73
CA ARG A 216 -8.41 -2.38 13.96
C ARG A 216 -7.25 -1.99 14.89
N LEU A 217 -6.80 -0.74 14.78
CA LEU A 217 -5.65 -0.20 15.51
C LEU A 217 -5.63 -0.54 17.02
N PRO A 218 -6.73 -0.41 17.81
CA PRO A 218 -6.70 -0.72 19.24
C PRO A 218 -6.34 -2.18 19.58
N HIS A 219 -6.46 -3.10 18.62
CA HIS A 219 -6.18 -4.52 18.80
C HIS A 219 -4.79 -4.93 18.31
N VAL A 220 -4.04 -4.04 17.65
CA VAL A 220 -2.69 -4.32 17.14
C VAL A 220 -1.75 -4.80 18.25
N PRO A 221 -1.62 -4.13 19.41
CA PRO A 221 -0.69 -4.57 20.44
C PRO A 221 -1.01 -5.98 20.97
N ARG A 222 -2.31 -6.30 21.09
CA ARG A 222 -2.77 -7.63 21.52
C ARG A 222 -2.46 -8.70 20.48
N ALA A 223 -2.76 -8.44 19.21
CA ALA A 223 -2.46 -9.37 18.13
C ALA A 223 -0.95 -9.64 18.00
N VAL A 224 -0.13 -8.58 18.09
CA VAL A 224 1.34 -8.69 18.10
C VAL A 224 1.83 -9.52 19.29
N HIS A 225 1.27 -9.29 20.48
CA HIS A 225 1.61 -10.09 21.67
C HIS A 225 1.25 -11.58 21.49
N ASN A 226 0.05 -11.88 21.00
CA ASN A 226 -0.45 -13.25 20.82
C ASN A 226 0.31 -14.06 19.76
N LEU A 227 1.01 -13.38 18.84
CA LEU A 227 1.76 -13.98 17.72
C LEU A 227 3.28 -13.80 17.86
N ALA A 228 3.77 -13.30 19.00
CA ALA A 228 5.16 -12.86 19.16
C ALA A 228 6.21 -13.96 18.89
N ASP A 229 5.91 -15.21 19.25
CA ASP A 229 6.76 -16.39 19.05
C ASP A 229 6.77 -16.90 17.61
N ILE A 230 5.78 -16.53 16.79
CA ILE A 230 5.67 -16.91 15.36
C ILE A 230 5.58 -15.69 14.43
N LYS A 231 6.14 -14.55 14.86
CA LYS A 231 6.08 -13.27 14.14
C LYS A 231 6.66 -13.29 12.72
N ASN A 232 7.45 -14.31 12.37
CA ASN A 232 8.01 -14.51 11.04
C ASN A 232 7.12 -15.39 10.13
N GLU A 233 6.07 -16.01 10.70
CA GLU A 233 5.15 -16.89 9.99
C GLU A 233 3.79 -16.21 9.74
N VAL A 234 3.26 -15.50 10.76
CA VAL A 234 1.97 -14.81 10.69
C VAL A 234 2.17 -13.33 11.01
N GLY A 235 1.84 -12.46 10.07
CA GLY A 235 1.93 -11.00 10.26
C GLY A 235 0.68 -10.40 10.94
N VAL A 236 0.78 -9.12 11.31
CA VAL A 236 -0.35 -8.33 11.82
C VAL A 236 -0.64 -7.19 10.83
N ALA A 237 -1.81 -7.24 10.22
CA ALA A 237 -2.34 -6.19 9.36
C ALA A 237 -3.26 -5.25 10.15
N CYS A 238 -3.09 -3.94 9.98
CA CYS A 238 -3.96 -2.91 10.55
C CYS A 238 -4.67 -2.15 9.44
N VAL A 239 -5.98 -1.92 9.59
CA VAL A 239 -6.70 -1.00 8.69
C VAL A 239 -6.38 0.47 9.04
N VAL A 240 -6.39 1.36 8.04
CA VAL A 240 -6.11 2.81 8.19
C VAL A 240 -7.14 3.65 7.44
N GLY A 241 -7.64 4.72 8.06
CA GLY A 241 -8.71 5.56 7.50
C GLY A 241 -10.00 4.77 7.21
N PHE A 242 -10.24 3.73 8.00
CA PHE A 242 -11.24 2.70 7.72
C PHE A 242 -12.55 2.92 8.51
N HIS A 243 -13.72 2.87 7.88
CA HIS A 243 -14.02 2.30 6.54
C HIS A 243 -14.30 3.35 5.46
N GLU A 244 -14.48 4.60 5.84
CA GLU A 244 -15.02 5.66 5.01
C GLU A 244 -14.01 6.22 4.00
N GLY A 245 -12.70 6.17 4.30
CA GLY A 245 -11.64 6.66 3.40
C GLY A 245 -11.54 8.18 3.25
N THR A 246 -12.49 8.94 3.80
CA THR A 246 -12.59 10.41 3.67
C THR A 246 -11.88 11.20 4.77
N TYR A 247 -11.24 10.50 5.72
CA TYR A 247 -10.44 11.14 6.77
C TYR A 247 -9.31 11.99 6.17
N PRO A 248 -8.95 13.13 6.80
CA PRO A 248 -7.81 13.93 6.39
C PRO A 248 -6.52 13.11 6.35
N THR A 249 -5.63 13.39 5.38
CA THR A 249 -4.35 12.69 5.21
C THR A 249 -3.51 12.67 6.48
N ALA A 250 -3.49 13.77 7.24
CA ALA A 250 -2.75 13.85 8.51
C ALA A 250 -3.24 12.83 9.55
N GLU A 251 -4.54 12.54 9.59
CA GLU A 251 -5.11 11.52 10.49
C GLU A 251 -4.73 10.11 10.04
N LYS A 252 -4.80 9.83 8.73
CA LYS A 252 -4.33 8.55 8.17
C LYS A 252 -2.85 8.31 8.45
N VAL A 253 -2.02 9.35 8.30
CA VAL A 253 -0.58 9.30 8.62
C VAL A 253 -0.34 9.02 10.11
N ALA A 254 -1.08 9.68 11.00
CA ALA A 254 -0.96 9.47 12.44
C ALA A 254 -1.37 8.03 12.83
N GLU A 255 -2.47 7.53 12.26
CA GLU A 255 -2.94 6.16 12.47
C GLU A 255 -1.94 5.12 11.96
N ALA A 256 -1.43 5.30 10.73
CA ALA A 256 -0.41 4.43 10.13
C ALA A 256 0.89 4.41 10.95
N THR A 257 1.39 5.58 11.36
CA THR A 257 2.59 5.71 12.19
C THR A 257 2.42 4.95 13.51
N LYS A 258 1.26 5.10 14.15
CA LYS A 258 0.96 4.40 15.39
C LYS A 258 0.85 2.89 15.18
N ALA A 259 0.14 2.43 14.15
CA ALA A 259 0.03 1.01 13.83
C ALA A 259 1.42 0.36 13.64
N VAL A 260 2.32 1.02 12.89
CA VAL A 260 3.70 0.55 12.68
C VAL A 260 4.49 0.54 13.98
N ALA A 261 4.36 1.57 14.82
CA ALA A 261 5.03 1.64 16.12
C ALA A 261 4.57 0.53 17.08
N GLU A 262 3.29 0.16 17.03
CA GLU A 262 2.70 -0.93 17.83
C GLU A 262 3.00 -2.33 17.25
N GLY A 263 3.73 -2.42 16.12
CA GLY A 263 4.23 -3.68 15.57
C GLY A 263 3.44 -4.24 14.39
N ALA A 264 2.53 -3.48 13.77
CA ALA A 264 1.89 -3.91 12.53
C ALA A 264 2.93 -4.08 11.40
N THR A 265 2.87 -5.22 10.73
CA THR A 265 3.76 -5.56 9.60
C THR A 265 3.14 -5.22 8.24
N GLU A 266 1.81 -5.05 8.20
CA GLU A 266 1.08 -4.64 7.01
C GLU A 266 0.00 -3.61 7.35
N LEU A 267 -0.31 -2.70 6.43
CA LEU A 267 -1.40 -1.72 6.54
C LEU A 267 -2.38 -1.87 5.37
N ASP A 268 -3.67 -1.77 5.65
CA ASP A 268 -4.75 -1.75 4.66
C ASP A 268 -5.46 -0.39 4.73
N MET A 269 -4.99 0.61 3.98
CA MET A 269 -5.57 1.96 3.98
C MET A 269 -6.77 2.06 3.02
N VAL A 270 -7.77 2.88 3.35
CA VAL A 270 -8.86 3.20 2.41
C VAL A 270 -8.53 4.43 1.58
N LEU A 271 -8.65 4.30 0.26
CA LEU A 271 -8.53 5.40 -0.69
C LEU A 271 -9.60 6.46 -0.41
N ASN A 272 -9.27 7.75 -0.60
CA ASN A 272 -10.29 8.78 -0.69
C ASN A 272 -11.01 8.69 -2.05
N TYR A 273 -11.90 7.69 -2.19
CA TYR A 273 -12.60 7.41 -3.44
C TYR A 273 -13.50 8.58 -3.90
N PRO A 274 -14.09 9.45 -3.05
CA PRO A 274 -14.78 10.65 -3.55
C PRO A 274 -13.89 11.62 -4.31
N LEU A 275 -12.62 11.82 -3.88
CA LEU A 275 -11.66 12.65 -4.62
C LEU A 275 -11.29 12.02 -5.97
N LEU A 276 -11.14 10.70 -6.02
CA LEU A 276 -10.89 9.96 -7.26
C LEU A 276 -12.00 10.20 -8.29
N LYS A 277 -13.27 10.12 -7.86
CA LYS A 277 -14.45 10.36 -8.71
C LYS A 277 -14.54 11.81 -9.22
N GLN A 278 -13.92 12.75 -8.51
CA GLN A 278 -13.84 14.16 -8.91
C GLN A 278 -12.66 14.44 -9.85
N GLY A 279 -11.84 13.43 -10.19
CA GLY A 279 -10.64 13.61 -11.01
C GLY A 279 -9.51 14.33 -10.28
N ARG A 280 -9.55 14.43 -8.95
CA ARG A 280 -8.53 15.09 -8.11
C ARG A 280 -7.37 14.12 -7.84
N TYR A 281 -6.75 13.63 -8.92
CA TYR A 281 -5.79 12.54 -8.91
C TYR A 281 -4.52 12.84 -8.11
N THR A 282 -4.03 14.07 -8.20
CA THR A 282 -2.83 14.53 -7.48
C THR A 282 -3.03 14.45 -5.97
N GLU A 283 -4.22 14.78 -5.48
CA GLU A 283 -4.54 14.68 -4.06
C GLU A 283 -4.69 13.24 -3.59
N VAL A 284 -5.28 12.38 -4.42
CA VAL A 284 -5.37 10.94 -4.15
C VAL A 284 -3.97 10.31 -4.09
N TYR A 285 -3.09 10.64 -5.04
CA TYR A 285 -1.71 10.20 -5.06
C TYR A 285 -0.96 10.63 -3.79
N ASN A 286 -1.07 11.92 -3.43
CA ASN A 286 -0.38 12.48 -2.26
C ASN A 286 -0.90 11.88 -0.94
N ASP A 287 -2.20 11.55 -0.83
CA ASP A 287 -2.78 10.87 0.33
C ASP A 287 -2.14 9.49 0.56
N ILE A 288 -2.02 8.69 -0.51
CA ILE A 288 -1.39 7.37 -0.45
C ILE A 288 0.11 7.49 -0.17
N LEU A 289 0.80 8.40 -0.87
CA LEU A 289 2.24 8.61 -0.72
C LEU A 289 2.60 9.03 0.71
N ALA A 290 1.78 9.86 1.34
CA ALA A 290 1.99 10.26 2.73
C ALA A 290 1.89 9.06 3.70
N VAL A 291 0.90 8.18 3.51
CA VAL A 291 0.79 6.93 4.30
C VAL A 291 1.95 5.98 4.00
N ARG A 292 2.40 5.89 2.74
CA ARG A 292 3.59 5.13 2.36
C ARG A 292 4.84 5.61 3.08
N HIS A 293 5.04 6.91 3.22
CA HIS A 293 6.16 7.46 3.99
C HIS A 293 6.07 7.14 5.48
N ALA A 294 4.87 7.10 6.06
CA ALA A 294 4.64 6.69 7.44
C ALA A 294 4.91 5.19 7.70
N ALA A 295 4.81 4.38 6.64
CA ALA A 295 5.08 2.95 6.68
C ALA A 295 6.08 2.57 5.59
N PRO A 296 7.40 2.74 5.76
CA PRO A 296 8.35 2.52 4.67
C PRO A 296 8.44 1.06 4.20
N ALA A 297 8.55 0.86 2.87
CA ALA A 297 8.92 -0.43 2.29
C ALA A 297 10.43 -0.72 2.45
N PRO A 298 10.87 -2.00 2.48
CA PRO A 298 10.05 -3.21 2.48
C PRO A 298 9.58 -3.61 3.89
N LYS A 299 9.86 -2.80 4.92
CA LYS A 299 9.61 -3.14 6.33
C LYS A 299 8.13 -3.34 6.65
N THR A 300 7.27 -2.52 6.06
CA THR A 300 5.82 -2.62 6.23
C THR A 300 5.18 -2.72 4.84
N LYS A 301 4.23 -3.65 4.65
CA LYS A 301 3.48 -3.68 3.38
C LYS A 301 2.30 -2.71 3.43
N LEU A 302 2.07 -1.96 2.37
CA LEU A 302 0.91 -1.06 2.23
C LEU A 302 -0.04 -1.62 1.18
N LYS A 303 -1.31 -1.76 1.55
CA LYS A 303 -2.41 -2.13 0.67
C LYS A 303 -3.41 -0.99 0.60
N VAL A 304 -3.87 -0.65 -0.61
CA VAL A 304 -4.84 0.42 -0.82
C VAL A 304 -6.19 -0.17 -1.20
N ILE A 305 -7.19 -0.01 -0.33
CA ILE A 305 -8.58 -0.39 -0.58
C ILE A 305 -9.22 0.65 -1.49
N LEU A 306 -9.64 0.25 -2.69
CA LEU A 306 -10.28 1.13 -3.66
C LEU A 306 -11.77 1.36 -3.36
N GLU A 307 -12.41 0.38 -2.71
CA GLU A 307 -13.87 0.29 -2.54
C GLU A 307 -14.61 0.20 -3.90
N THR A 308 -14.33 -0.88 -4.63
CA THR A 308 -14.82 -1.10 -6.00
C THR A 308 -16.33 -1.03 -6.17
N SER A 309 -17.13 -1.22 -5.11
CA SER A 309 -18.59 -1.09 -5.15
C SER A 309 -19.07 0.34 -5.45
N GLN A 310 -18.21 1.33 -5.24
CA GLN A 310 -18.50 2.75 -5.41
C GLN A 310 -17.91 3.35 -6.69
N LEU A 311 -17.16 2.54 -7.44
CA LEU A 311 -16.34 2.96 -8.57
C LEU A 311 -16.81 2.30 -9.87
N SER A 312 -16.79 3.09 -10.93
CA SER A 312 -16.88 2.62 -12.31
C SER A 312 -15.60 1.89 -12.72
N ARG A 313 -15.66 1.17 -13.85
CA ARG A 313 -14.51 0.50 -14.45
C ARG A 313 -13.30 1.44 -14.62
N ASP A 314 -13.54 2.65 -15.13
CA ASP A 314 -12.48 3.64 -15.38
C ASP A 314 -11.88 4.19 -14.10
N GLU A 315 -12.70 4.37 -13.06
CA GLU A 315 -12.21 4.80 -11.75
C GLU A 315 -11.42 3.68 -11.05
N ILE A 316 -11.76 2.39 -11.26
CA ILE A 316 -10.95 1.27 -10.76
C ILE A 316 -9.56 1.28 -11.41
N ILE A 317 -9.46 1.58 -12.71
CA ILE A 317 -8.17 1.73 -13.39
C ILE A 317 -7.38 2.87 -12.79
N ALA A 318 -8.00 4.05 -12.66
CA ALA A 318 -7.37 5.23 -12.08
C ALA A 318 -6.86 4.95 -10.66
N GLY A 319 -7.71 4.38 -9.80
CA GLY A 319 -7.36 4.04 -8.43
C GLY A 319 -6.23 3.01 -8.34
N SER A 320 -6.24 2.00 -9.22
CA SER A 320 -5.18 0.98 -9.25
C SER A 320 -3.84 1.56 -9.69
N ALA A 321 -3.84 2.35 -10.76
CA ALA A 321 -2.63 2.97 -11.30
C ALA A 321 -2.02 3.98 -10.34
N ILE A 322 -2.83 4.85 -9.74
CA ILE A 322 -2.37 5.85 -8.76
C ILE A 322 -1.79 5.15 -7.52
N SER A 323 -2.45 4.10 -7.03
CA SER A 323 -1.98 3.33 -5.86
C SER A 323 -0.62 2.69 -6.10
N ASP A 324 -0.46 2.04 -7.26
CA ASP A 324 0.81 1.43 -7.66
C ASP A 324 1.92 2.49 -7.79
N MET A 325 1.68 3.57 -8.53
CA MET A 325 2.64 4.67 -8.70
C MET A 325 3.01 5.36 -7.38
N ALA A 326 2.13 5.35 -6.37
CA ALA A 326 2.42 5.86 -5.02
C ALA A 326 3.21 4.88 -4.14
N GLY A 327 3.55 3.70 -4.65
CA GLY A 327 4.37 2.69 -3.97
C GLY A 327 3.58 1.74 -3.08
N ALA A 328 2.29 1.53 -3.34
CA ALA A 328 1.53 0.47 -2.69
C ALA A 328 2.07 -0.91 -3.09
N ASP A 329 2.14 -1.83 -2.12
CA ASP A 329 2.50 -3.22 -2.39
C ASP A 329 1.30 -4.01 -2.91
N TYR A 330 0.08 -3.57 -2.56
CA TYR A 330 -1.17 -4.16 -3.04
C TYR A 330 -2.22 -3.10 -3.34
N VAL A 331 -3.06 -3.39 -4.33
CA VAL A 331 -4.41 -2.82 -4.46
C VAL A 331 -5.43 -3.82 -3.94
N LYS A 332 -6.45 -3.34 -3.24
CA LYS A 332 -7.46 -4.16 -2.54
C LYS A 332 -8.86 -3.76 -2.97
N THR A 333 -9.74 -4.74 -3.19
CA THR A 333 -11.08 -4.49 -3.74
C THR A 333 -11.95 -3.68 -2.79
N SER A 334 -12.27 -4.23 -1.60
CA SER A 334 -13.41 -3.74 -0.80
C SER A 334 -13.15 -3.74 0.70
N THR A 335 -13.83 -2.85 1.43
CA THR A 335 -13.80 -2.83 2.90
C THR A 335 -14.67 -3.94 3.50
N GLY A 336 -15.76 -4.31 2.80
CA GLY A 336 -16.83 -5.17 3.33
C GLY A 336 -17.89 -4.42 4.15
N PHE A 337 -17.83 -3.09 4.20
CA PHE A 337 -18.74 -2.24 4.97
C PHE A 337 -19.60 -1.31 4.09
N ASN A 338 -19.29 -1.16 2.80
CA ASN A 338 -20.09 -0.34 1.88
C ASN A 338 -20.31 -1.06 0.54
N GLY A 339 -21.53 -1.56 0.30
CA GLY A 339 -21.91 -2.18 -0.97
C GLY A 339 -21.36 -3.60 -1.18
N ALA A 340 -21.28 -4.01 -2.45
CA ALA A 340 -20.81 -5.34 -2.85
C ALA A 340 -19.31 -5.54 -2.57
N GLY A 341 -18.89 -6.80 -2.43
CA GLY A 341 -17.50 -7.19 -2.21
C GLY A 341 -16.69 -7.36 -3.50
N ALA A 342 -15.69 -8.26 -3.44
CA ALA A 342 -14.88 -8.62 -4.59
C ALA A 342 -15.72 -9.28 -5.70
N SER A 343 -15.43 -8.94 -6.96
CA SER A 343 -15.91 -9.66 -8.14
C SER A 343 -14.72 -10.12 -8.98
N ILE A 344 -14.91 -11.19 -9.75
CA ILE A 344 -13.86 -11.76 -10.62
C ILE A 344 -13.41 -10.72 -11.64
N GLU A 345 -14.34 -9.95 -12.20
CA GLU A 345 -14.09 -8.91 -13.20
C GLU A 345 -13.22 -7.78 -12.63
N ASN A 346 -13.54 -7.30 -11.43
CA ASN A 346 -12.78 -6.24 -10.79
C ASN A 346 -11.37 -6.71 -10.38
N VAL A 347 -11.23 -7.94 -9.89
CA VAL A 347 -9.90 -8.51 -9.57
C VAL A 347 -9.03 -8.62 -10.81
N ARG A 348 -9.58 -9.11 -11.93
CA ARG A 348 -8.85 -9.19 -13.21
C ARG A 348 -8.41 -7.81 -13.68
N LEU A 349 -9.34 -6.85 -13.69
CA LEU A 349 -9.06 -5.49 -14.13
C LEU A 349 -7.94 -4.85 -13.31
N MET A 350 -8.02 -4.97 -11.98
CA MET A 350 -6.98 -4.46 -11.09
C MET A 350 -5.63 -5.12 -11.37
N LYS A 351 -5.62 -6.44 -11.62
CA LYS A 351 -4.41 -7.21 -11.91
C LYS A 351 -3.75 -6.77 -13.22
N GLU A 352 -4.54 -6.61 -14.27
CA GLU A 352 -4.05 -6.14 -15.58
C GLU A 352 -3.38 -4.77 -15.48
N VAL A 353 -4.01 -3.84 -14.75
CA VAL A 353 -3.45 -2.49 -14.57
C VAL A 353 -2.10 -2.53 -13.85
N VAL A 354 -1.99 -3.24 -12.72
CA VAL A 354 -0.72 -3.27 -11.96
C VAL A 354 0.38 -4.06 -12.66
N ASP A 355 0.03 -5.10 -13.43
CA ASP A 355 1.01 -5.86 -14.20
C ASP A 355 1.58 -5.03 -15.37
N MET A 356 0.75 -4.19 -16.02
CA MET A 356 1.22 -3.27 -17.07
C MET A 356 2.24 -2.25 -16.56
N LEU A 357 2.09 -1.78 -15.32
CA LEU A 357 3.01 -0.83 -14.70
C LEU A 357 4.33 -1.49 -14.25
N ALA A 358 4.33 -2.81 -14.07
CA ALA A 358 5.52 -3.63 -13.79
C ALA A 358 6.35 -3.18 -12.56
N ASN A 359 5.71 -2.53 -11.59
CA ASN A 359 6.34 -2.13 -10.32
C ASN A 359 6.31 -3.23 -9.25
N GLY A 360 5.61 -4.34 -9.51
CA GLY A 360 5.48 -5.46 -8.59
C GLY A 360 4.32 -5.34 -7.58
N CYS A 361 3.41 -4.38 -7.77
CA CYS A 361 2.17 -4.26 -7.02
C CYS A 361 1.26 -5.48 -7.27
N LYS A 362 0.58 -5.92 -6.21
CA LYS A 362 -0.23 -7.14 -6.18
C LYS A 362 -1.71 -6.86 -5.95
N VAL A 363 -2.57 -7.86 -6.09
CA VAL A 363 -4.02 -7.70 -5.86
C VAL A 363 -4.49 -8.46 -4.63
N LYS A 364 -5.28 -7.81 -3.78
CA LYS A 364 -6.00 -8.43 -2.67
C LYS A 364 -7.51 -8.41 -2.91
N ALA A 365 -8.12 -9.58 -3.01
CA ALA A 365 -9.57 -9.72 -3.09
C ALA A 365 -10.17 -9.81 -1.68
N SER A 366 -11.11 -8.93 -1.34
CA SER A 366 -11.80 -8.93 -0.05
C SER A 366 -13.23 -8.46 -0.13
N GLY A 367 -14.03 -8.86 0.85
CA GLY A 367 -15.47 -8.65 0.88
C GLY A 367 -16.20 -9.76 0.14
N GLY A 368 -17.01 -10.54 0.86
CA GLY A 368 -17.86 -11.58 0.25
C GLY A 368 -17.21 -12.93 -0.03
N VAL A 369 -15.90 -13.11 0.13
CA VAL A 369 -15.22 -14.41 -0.05
C VAL A 369 -15.52 -15.34 1.13
N ARG A 370 -16.38 -16.35 0.94
CA ARG A 370 -16.98 -17.16 2.03
C ARG A 370 -16.85 -18.67 1.86
N SER A 371 -16.36 -19.15 0.72
CA SER A 371 -16.09 -20.57 0.47
C SER A 371 -14.73 -20.83 -0.19
N ALA A 372 -14.32 -22.09 -0.21
CA ALA A 372 -13.16 -22.56 -0.96
C ALA A 372 -13.23 -22.17 -2.44
N GLU A 373 -14.40 -22.36 -3.06
CA GLU A 373 -14.63 -22.04 -4.47
C GLU A 373 -14.44 -20.54 -4.73
N ASP A 374 -15.02 -19.67 -3.90
CA ASP A 374 -14.85 -18.21 -4.01
C ASP A 374 -13.36 -17.83 -3.98
N ALA A 375 -12.62 -18.37 -3.01
CA ALA A 375 -11.20 -18.07 -2.83
C ALA A 375 -10.38 -18.53 -4.05
N VAL A 376 -10.63 -19.74 -4.56
CA VAL A 376 -9.96 -20.29 -5.74
C VAL A 376 -10.22 -19.46 -6.99
N GLU A 377 -11.47 -19.04 -7.22
CA GLU A 377 -11.81 -18.23 -8.39
C GLU A 377 -11.18 -16.83 -8.32
N MET A 378 -11.11 -16.21 -7.14
CA MET A 378 -10.39 -14.93 -6.98
C MET A 378 -8.89 -15.08 -7.25
N LEU A 379 -8.27 -16.18 -6.81
CA LEU A 379 -6.85 -16.45 -7.10
C LEU A 379 -6.62 -16.67 -8.61
N LYS A 380 -7.50 -17.42 -9.29
CA LYS A 380 -7.45 -17.58 -10.77
C LYS A 380 -7.67 -16.27 -11.51
N ALA A 381 -8.47 -15.37 -10.95
CA ALA A 381 -8.70 -14.03 -11.47
C ALA A 381 -7.48 -13.11 -11.33
N GLY A 382 -6.46 -13.51 -10.56
CA GLY A 382 -5.23 -12.75 -10.37
C GLY A 382 -5.03 -12.15 -8.98
N ALA A 383 -5.88 -12.49 -8.00
CA ALA A 383 -5.60 -12.13 -6.61
C ALA A 383 -4.36 -12.85 -6.09
N ASP A 384 -3.49 -12.11 -5.42
CA ASP A 384 -2.33 -12.60 -4.68
C ASP A 384 -2.64 -12.84 -3.19
N ARG A 385 -3.71 -12.20 -2.68
CA ARG A 385 -4.14 -12.27 -1.29
C ARG A 385 -5.66 -12.26 -1.17
N ILE A 386 -6.19 -12.98 -0.19
CA ILE A 386 -7.61 -13.09 0.13
C ILE A 386 -7.85 -12.47 1.51
N GLY A 387 -8.76 -11.51 1.62
CA GLY A 387 -9.27 -11.01 2.90
C GLY A 387 -10.59 -11.68 3.24
N ALA A 388 -10.63 -12.50 4.30
CA ALA A 388 -11.82 -13.23 4.71
C ALA A 388 -11.89 -13.39 6.24
N SER A 389 -13.10 -13.33 6.80
CA SER A 389 -13.39 -13.79 8.17
C SER A 389 -13.71 -15.29 8.22
N ALA A 390 -14.04 -15.89 7.08
CA ALA A 390 -14.35 -17.31 6.93
C ALA A 390 -13.11 -18.18 6.65
N GLY A 391 -11.90 -17.72 6.99
CA GLY A 391 -10.63 -18.38 6.63
C GLY A 391 -10.57 -19.85 7.05
N VAL A 392 -10.97 -20.16 8.28
CA VAL A 392 -11.01 -21.54 8.81
C VAL A 392 -11.94 -22.43 7.97
N LYS A 393 -13.13 -21.92 7.63
CA LYS A 393 -14.10 -22.65 6.81
C LYS A 393 -13.52 -22.94 5.42
N ILE A 394 -12.93 -21.93 4.77
CA ILE A 394 -12.30 -22.03 3.45
C ILE A 394 -11.25 -23.14 3.43
N VAL A 395 -10.34 -23.17 4.41
CA VAL A 395 -9.28 -24.21 4.46
C VAL A 395 -9.84 -25.60 4.76
N ARG A 396 -10.85 -25.70 5.63
CA ARG A 396 -11.52 -26.99 5.92
C ARG A 396 -12.22 -27.56 4.69
N GLU A 397 -12.85 -26.73 3.87
CA GLU A 397 -13.46 -27.15 2.60
C GLU A 397 -12.40 -27.64 1.61
N LEU A 398 -11.27 -26.93 1.47
CA LEU A 398 -10.16 -27.32 0.60
C LEU A 398 -9.51 -28.64 1.02
N THR A 399 -9.32 -28.86 2.32
CA THR A 399 -8.72 -30.09 2.86
C THR A 399 -9.71 -31.27 2.86
N GLY A 400 -11.00 -31.01 3.10
CA GLY A 400 -12.06 -32.01 3.03
C GLY A 400 -12.38 -32.47 1.60
N ASN A 401 -12.29 -31.57 0.61
CA ASN A 401 -12.46 -31.92 -0.81
C ASN A 401 -11.26 -32.67 -1.38
N ALA A 402 -10.05 -32.49 -0.83
CA ALA A 402 -8.88 -33.30 -1.19
C ALA A 402 -9.02 -34.79 -0.81
N LEU A 403 -9.99 -35.14 0.06
CA LEU A 403 -10.33 -36.52 0.42
C LEU A 403 -11.47 -37.12 -0.42
N ARG A 404 -12.04 -36.38 -1.38
CA ARG A 404 -12.98 -36.93 -2.37
C ARG A 404 -12.27 -37.06 -3.71
N PRO A 405 -11.63 -38.20 -4.02
CA PRO A 405 -11.24 -38.45 -5.41
C PRO A 405 -12.51 -38.38 -6.26
N ASN A 406 -12.43 -37.64 -7.38
CA ASN A 406 -13.47 -37.62 -8.40
C ASN A 406 -13.90 -39.07 -8.69
N VAL A 407 -15.06 -39.46 -8.17
CA VAL A 407 -15.74 -40.66 -8.64
C VAL A 407 -16.24 -40.29 -10.02
N SER A 408 -15.43 -40.57 -11.03
CA SER A 408 -15.88 -40.69 -12.41
C SER A 408 -17.11 -41.58 -12.39
N THR A 409 -18.26 -41.02 -12.75
CA THR A 409 -19.49 -41.77 -13.02
C THR A 409 -19.16 -42.96 -13.91
N PRO A 410 -19.51 -44.20 -13.52
CA PRO A 410 -19.38 -45.33 -14.42
C PRO A 410 -20.28 -45.05 -15.62
N ILE A 411 -19.69 -45.09 -16.81
CA ILE A 411 -20.44 -45.18 -18.06
C ILE A 411 -21.31 -46.43 -17.91
N ALA A 412 -22.63 -46.26 -17.99
CA ALA A 412 -23.56 -47.36 -18.12
C ALA A 412 -23.20 -48.10 -19.42
N GLY A 413 -22.58 -49.27 -19.27
CA GLY A 413 -22.28 -50.21 -20.33
C GLY A 413 -23.05 -51.48 -20.07
N ASP A 414 -23.82 -51.87 -21.08
CA ASP A 414 -24.65 -53.07 -21.24
C ASP A 414 -24.20 -54.32 -20.46
N TYR A 415 -25.16 -54.94 -19.75
CA TYR A 415 -25.49 -56.38 -19.82
C TYR A 415 -26.88 -56.65 -19.26
#